data_AF-A0A7J8WNI2-F1
#
_entry.id   AF-A0A7J8WNI2-F1
#
_cell.length_a   1.000
_cell.length_b   1.000
_cell.length_c   1.000
_cell.angle_alpha   90.00
_cell.angle_beta   90.00
_cell.angle_gamma   90.00
#
_symmetry.space_group_name_H-M   'P 1'
#
loop_
_entity.id
_entity.type
_entity.pdbx_description
1 polymer ?
#
loop_
_entity_poly.entity_id
_entity_poly.type
_entity_poly.pdbx_seq_one_letter_code
_entity_poly.pdbx_strand_id
1 'polypeptide(L)'
;MGFALLGSLGSFVSVRDSHHWNVRFQSFTLKERFVVGFNLAKNFRAYKKFGRVSLCKSEFVDFEERKSPNEVRKEIEQCYELIQRLGRGVVYLGSSRMGPGHPHYSQTLELAREAIFTAWQIANLLDCSTWTGAGPGLMDAAIKGAQEAGKAVGGFKIGKEAGEWTTSKFHPYLPSETYLTCRFFSARKHGLVDAVVRSSSSDKTAVVALPGGVGTLDEMFEILALIQLERIGSELPVPFIVMNYDSFYAKLLDFLDDCEDWGTVSKGEVSSLWKICNTNSDALAYLAEFYDLPFLDEQKHGTKARSEKRT
;
A
#
# COMPACT_ATOMS: atom_id res chain seq x y z
N MET A 1 33.45 -5.27 40.06
CA MET A 1 34.55 -5.88 39.27
C MET A 1 34.25 -7.37 39.15
N GLY A 2 34.36 -8.05 38.00
CA GLY A 2 34.63 -7.59 36.64
C GLY A 2 34.92 -8.76 35.69
N PHE A 3 34.38 -8.68 34.47
CA PHE A 3 34.77 -9.43 33.25
C PHE A 3 34.49 -10.94 33.10
N ALA A 4 34.12 -11.28 31.87
CA ALA A 4 34.11 -12.61 31.26
C ALA A 4 35.30 -12.75 30.29
N LEU A 5 35.57 -13.95 29.75
CA LEU A 5 35.66 -14.25 28.30
C LEU A 5 36.30 -15.62 27.96
N LEU A 6 35.56 -16.42 27.17
CA LEU A 6 35.96 -17.11 25.92
C LEU A 6 37.26 -17.95 25.81
N GLY A 7 37.09 -19.22 25.42
CA GLY A 7 37.96 -19.98 24.52
C GLY A 7 37.08 -20.77 23.53
N SER A 8 37.09 -20.50 22.23
CA SER A 8 38.11 -20.85 21.24
C SER A 8 38.13 -22.34 20.86
N LEU A 9 37.28 -22.72 19.90
CA LEU A 9 37.40 -23.97 19.14
C LEU A 9 37.72 -23.62 17.68
N GLY A 10 39.01 -23.56 17.35
CA GLY A 10 39.49 -23.34 16.00
C GLY A 10 39.52 -24.63 15.18
N SER A 11 39.04 -24.57 13.94
CA SER A 11 39.14 -25.68 12.98
C SER A 11 40.54 -25.73 12.36
N PHE A 12 41.25 -26.84 12.52
CA PHE A 12 42.49 -27.09 11.77
C PHE A 12 42.19 -27.38 10.30
N VAL A 13 42.95 -26.75 9.39
CA VAL A 13 42.99 -27.12 7.96
C VAL A 13 44.38 -27.66 7.66
N SER A 14 44.46 -28.94 7.33
CA SER A 14 45.68 -29.54 6.78
C SER A 14 45.67 -29.35 5.26
N VAL A 15 46.69 -28.67 4.72
CA VAL A 15 46.86 -28.46 3.29
C VAL A 15 47.81 -29.52 2.74
N ARG A 16 47.36 -30.27 1.74
CA ARG A 16 48.20 -31.12 0.88
C ARG A 16 47.87 -30.81 -0.57
N ASP A 17 48.91 -30.61 -1.39
CA ASP A 17 48.77 -30.16 -2.76
C ASP A 17 47.91 -31.09 -3.62
N SER A 18 46.83 -30.55 -4.16
CA SER A 18 46.24 -31.00 -5.43
C SER A 18 45.30 -29.92 -5.98
N HIS A 19 45.33 -29.72 -7.30
CA HIS A 19 44.59 -28.65 -7.97
C HIS A 19 43.09 -28.96 -8.13
N HIS A 20 42.28 -28.82 -7.08
CA HIS A 20 40.82 -28.58 -7.20
C HIS A 20 40.22 -28.11 -5.86
N TRP A 21 39.64 -26.92 -5.81
CA TRP A 21 38.92 -26.43 -4.63
C TRP A 21 37.45 -26.85 -4.68
N ASN A 22 37.09 -27.89 -3.93
CA ASN A 22 35.70 -28.27 -3.65
C ASN A 22 35.34 -27.85 -2.22
N VAL A 23 34.64 -26.73 -2.06
CA VAL A 23 34.10 -26.30 -0.76
C VAL A 23 32.74 -26.94 -0.56
N ARG A 24 32.66 -27.99 0.26
CA ARG A 24 31.38 -28.56 0.73
C ARG A 24 30.96 -27.89 2.04
N PHE A 25 29.81 -27.22 2.02
CA PHE A 25 29.05 -26.95 3.23
C PHE A 25 28.05 -28.08 3.46
N GLN A 26 27.95 -28.53 4.71
CA GLN A 26 26.99 -29.55 5.13
C GLN A 26 26.11 -28.93 6.22
N SER A 27 24.93 -28.44 5.82
CA SER A 27 23.90 -28.00 6.78
C SER A 27 23.09 -29.21 7.23
N PHE A 28 22.84 -29.33 8.53
CA PHE A 28 22.20 -30.51 9.13
C PHE A 28 20.70 -30.31 9.41
N THR A 29 19.96 -29.78 8.42
CA THR A 29 18.49 -29.84 8.38
C THR A 29 17.97 -29.85 6.94
N LEU A 30 17.20 -30.90 6.63
CA LEU A 30 16.29 -31.09 5.47
C LEU A 30 16.78 -30.70 4.04
N LYS A 31 17.22 -31.75 3.33
CA LYS A 31 17.10 -31.99 1.87
C LYS A 31 17.02 -30.78 0.92
N GLU A 32 18.17 -30.28 0.48
CA GLU A 32 18.46 -30.05 -0.95
C GLU A 32 19.98 -30.02 -1.19
N ARG A 33 20.45 -30.43 -2.37
CA ARG A 33 21.89 -30.46 -2.72
C ARG A 33 22.15 -29.53 -3.90
N PHE A 34 22.71 -28.36 -3.64
CA PHE A 34 23.24 -27.48 -4.69
C PHE A 34 24.73 -27.74 -4.91
N VAL A 35 25.13 -27.87 -6.18
CA VAL A 35 26.53 -27.92 -6.61
C VAL A 35 26.77 -26.69 -7.48
N VAL A 36 27.65 -25.80 -7.03
CA VAL A 36 28.05 -24.60 -7.78
C VAL A 36 29.48 -24.79 -8.27
N GLY A 37 29.65 -24.94 -9.59
CA GLY A 37 30.95 -25.00 -10.23
C GLY A 37 31.39 -23.64 -10.75
N PHE A 38 32.59 -23.19 -10.36
CA PHE A 38 33.22 -22.01 -10.94
C PHE A 38 34.30 -22.42 -11.94
N ASN A 39 34.30 -21.81 -13.13
CA ASN A 39 35.32 -21.97 -14.14
C ASN A 39 35.96 -20.60 -14.39
N LEU A 40 37.21 -20.41 -13.95
CA LEU A 40 37.89 -19.11 -14.00
C LEU A 40 39.06 -19.15 -15.00
N ALA A 41 38.90 -18.49 -16.14
CA ALA A 41 39.97 -18.32 -17.10
C ALA A 41 41.06 -17.39 -16.54
N LYS A 42 42.33 -17.79 -16.69
CA LYS A 42 43.49 -17.01 -16.25
C LYS A 42 43.69 -15.79 -17.15
N ASN A 43 43.72 -14.59 -16.56
CA ASN A 43 44.74 -13.53 -16.74
C ASN A 43 44.21 -12.18 -16.22
N PHE A 44 44.89 -11.56 -15.26
CA PHE A 44 45.54 -10.23 -15.43
C PHE A 44 46.29 -9.79 -14.16
N ARG A 45 47.10 -8.73 -14.31
CA ARG A 45 48.13 -8.25 -13.35
C ARG A 45 47.56 -7.70 -12.04
N ALA A 46 48.41 -7.73 -11.02
CA ALA A 46 48.15 -7.14 -9.71
C ALA A 46 47.83 -5.64 -9.77
N TYR A 47 46.72 -5.24 -9.15
CA TYR A 47 46.49 -3.87 -8.69
C TYR A 47 45.98 -3.90 -7.25
N LYS A 48 46.72 -3.25 -6.35
CA LYS A 48 46.44 -3.21 -4.92
C LYS A 48 45.41 -2.12 -4.63
N LYS A 49 44.11 -2.46 -4.68
CA LYS A 49 43.02 -1.55 -4.31
C LYS A 49 42.12 -2.22 -3.27
N PHE A 50 42.06 -1.64 -2.07
CA PHE A 50 41.15 -2.05 -1.00
C PHE A 50 39.71 -1.69 -1.42
N GLY A 51 39.06 -2.60 -2.15
CA GLY A 51 37.63 -2.53 -2.40
C GLY A 51 36.89 -2.90 -1.13
N ARG A 52 36.28 -1.92 -0.46
CA ARG A 52 35.37 -2.17 0.67
C ARG A 52 34.11 -2.82 0.09
N VAL A 53 34.07 -4.15 0.06
CA VAL A 53 32.88 -4.90 -0.35
C VAL A 53 31.77 -4.59 0.64
N SER A 54 30.86 -3.70 0.24
CA SER A 54 29.60 -3.51 0.96
C SER A 54 28.76 -4.75 0.72
N LEU A 55 28.85 -5.70 1.66
CA LEU A 55 27.95 -6.84 1.68
C LEU A 55 26.57 -6.31 2.08
N CYS A 56 25.80 -5.89 1.07
CA CYS A 56 24.39 -5.59 1.27
C CYS A 56 23.71 -6.90 1.67
N LYS A 57 23.51 -7.10 2.99
CA LYS A 57 22.69 -8.19 3.48
C LYS A 57 21.30 -7.97 2.90
N SER A 58 20.90 -8.82 1.95
CA SER A 58 19.48 -9.06 1.72
C SER A 58 18.94 -9.69 2.99
N GLU A 59 18.41 -8.86 3.89
CA GLU A 59 17.62 -9.34 5.01
C GLU A 59 16.38 -10.00 4.44
N PHE A 60 16.47 -11.33 4.25
CA PHE A 60 15.33 -12.16 3.93
C PHE A 60 14.21 -11.81 4.92
N VAL A 61 13.03 -11.55 4.38
CA VAL A 61 11.84 -11.36 5.21
C VAL A 61 11.47 -12.73 5.74
N ASP A 62 12.02 -13.04 6.91
CA ASP A 62 11.73 -14.28 7.61
C ASP A 62 10.25 -14.29 8.00
N PHE A 63 9.52 -15.32 7.56
CA PHE A 63 8.16 -15.59 8.04
C PHE A 63 8.27 -16.19 9.44
N GLU A 64 8.72 -15.41 10.40
CA GLU A 64 8.62 -15.79 11.80
C GLU A 64 7.13 -15.91 12.16
N GLU A 65 6.73 -17.12 12.54
CA GLU A 65 5.42 -17.37 13.14
C GLU A 65 5.19 -16.41 14.33
N ARG A 66 3.93 -16.07 14.63
CA ARG A 66 3.58 -15.17 15.74
C ARG A 66 4.08 -15.75 17.07
N LYS A 67 5.19 -15.23 17.61
CA LYS A 67 5.80 -15.74 18.85
C LYS A 67 5.09 -15.24 20.11
N SER A 68 4.48 -14.06 20.04
CA SER A 68 3.75 -13.47 21.17
C SER A 68 2.70 -12.45 20.71
N PRO A 69 1.54 -12.34 21.39
CA PRO A 69 0.60 -11.23 21.15
C PRO A 69 1.23 -9.84 21.38
N ASN A 70 2.29 -9.75 22.20
CA ASN A 70 3.00 -8.50 22.45
C ASN A 70 3.72 -7.96 21.21
N GLU A 71 4.14 -8.82 20.28
CA GLU A 71 4.75 -8.39 19.01
C GLU A 71 3.70 -7.69 18.12
N VAL A 72 2.50 -8.28 18.02
CA VAL A 72 1.39 -7.71 17.24
C VAL A 72 0.91 -6.41 17.85
N ARG A 73 0.76 -6.37 19.18
CA ARG A 73 0.42 -5.16 19.93
C ARG A 73 1.40 -4.02 19.63
N LYS A 74 2.71 -4.30 19.73
CA LYS A 74 3.75 -3.29 19.48
C LYS A 74 3.70 -2.75 18.05
N GLU A 75 3.43 -3.61 17.06
CA GLU A 75 3.32 -3.17 15.67
C GLU A 75 2.06 -2.31 15.44
N ILE A 76 0.94 -2.62 16.11
CA ILE A 76 -0.26 -1.76 16.12
C ILE A 76 0.01 -0.41 16.80
N GLU A 77 0.74 -0.39 17.92
CA GLU A 77 1.19 0.86 18.58
C GLU A 77 2.03 1.72 17.62
N GLN A 78 2.94 1.10 16.84
CA GLN A 78 3.72 1.80 15.80
C GLN A 78 2.87 2.32 14.64
N CYS A 79 1.80 1.61 14.23
CA CYS A 79 0.85 2.13 13.26
C CYS A 79 0.18 3.41 13.78
N TYR A 80 -0.29 3.39 15.03
CA TYR A 80 -0.90 4.55 15.69
C TYR A 80 0.05 5.76 15.77
N GLU A 81 1.30 5.55 16.19
CA GLU A 81 2.32 6.61 16.26
C GLU A 81 2.58 7.26 14.89
N LEU A 82 2.61 6.46 13.82
CA LEU A 82 2.77 6.96 12.45
C LEU A 82 1.57 7.79 12.01
N ILE A 83 0.34 7.34 12.31
CA ILE A 83 -0.91 8.03 11.98
C ILE A 83 -1.04 9.34 12.76
N GLN A 84 -0.72 9.35 14.05
CA GLN A 84 -0.72 10.59 14.85
C GLN A 84 0.31 11.62 14.35
N ARG A 85 1.46 11.18 13.83
CA ARG A 85 2.49 12.06 13.25
C ARG A 85 2.09 12.64 11.90
N LEU A 86 1.54 11.81 11.00
CA LEU A 86 1.21 12.23 9.63
C LEU A 86 -0.20 12.82 9.51
N GLY A 87 -1.09 12.55 10.46
CA GLY A 87 -2.52 12.84 10.35
C GLY A 87 -3.27 11.77 9.55
N ARG A 88 -4.56 11.63 9.87
CA ARG A 88 -5.50 10.79 9.11
C ARG A 88 -5.88 11.45 7.78
N GLY A 89 -6.49 10.70 6.87
CA GLY A 89 -6.91 11.24 5.57
C GLY A 89 -7.47 10.20 4.61
N VAL A 90 -7.04 10.23 3.35
CA VAL A 90 -7.57 9.34 2.30
C VAL A 90 -6.79 8.03 2.25
N VAL A 91 -7.48 6.91 2.40
CA VAL A 91 -6.93 5.57 2.21
C VAL A 91 -7.28 5.07 0.81
N TYR A 92 -6.26 4.89 -0.03
CA TYR A 92 -6.41 4.27 -1.36
C TYR A 92 -6.08 2.78 -1.28
N LEU A 93 -7.05 1.96 -1.66
CA LEU A 93 -6.93 0.51 -1.80
C LEU A 93 -6.93 0.19 -3.30
N GLY A 94 -6.03 -0.66 -3.79
CA GLY A 94 -5.99 -0.94 -5.24
C GLY A 94 -5.03 -2.04 -5.66
N SER A 95 -5.09 -2.40 -6.95
CA SER A 95 -4.26 -3.46 -7.53
C SER A 95 -2.76 -3.16 -7.44
N SER A 96 -2.01 -4.07 -6.84
CA SER A 96 -0.54 -4.08 -6.88
C SER A 96 0.06 -4.50 -8.23
N ARG A 97 -0.78 -4.83 -9.23
CA ARG A 97 -0.37 -5.35 -10.54
C ARG A 97 -0.66 -4.42 -11.72
N MET A 98 -1.52 -3.42 -11.55
CA MET A 98 -1.81 -2.40 -12.57
C MET A 98 -0.74 -1.31 -12.48
N GLY A 99 0.40 -1.53 -13.14
CA GLY A 99 1.53 -0.59 -13.19
C GLY A 99 1.35 0.55 -14.22
N PRO A 100 2.39 1.38 -14.43
CA PRO A 100 2.34 2.63 -15.22
C PRO A 100 1.85 2.52 -16.67
N GLY A 101 1.82 1.32 -17.26
CA GLY A 101 1.27 1.08 -18.61
C GLY A 101 -0.24 0.84 -18.65
N HIS A 102 -0.92 0.80 -17.50
CA HIS A 102 -2.36 0.53 -17.39
C HIS A 102 -3.16 1.84 -17.27
N PRO A 103 -4.28 2.05 -17.99
CA PRO A 103 -5.06 3.30 -17.92
C PRO A 103 -5.45 3.70 -16.48
N HIS A 104 -5.86 2.72 -15.67
CA HIS A 104 -6.25 2.96 -14.27
C HIS A 104 -5.10 3.48 -13.40
N TYR A 105 -3.83 3.25 -13.78
CA TYR A 105 -2.69 3.84 -13.07
C TYR A 105 -2.65 5.36 -13.29
N SER A 106 -2.79 5.83 -14.54
CA SER A 106 -2.86 7.26 -14.85
C SER A 106 -4.08 7.92 -14.20
N GLN A 107 -5.25 7.28 -14.28
CA GLN A 107 -6.46 7.80 -13.62
C GLN A 107 -6.31 7.88 -12.09
N THR A 108 -5.65 6.90 -11.47
CA THR A 108 -5.35 6.91 -10.02
C THR A 108 -4.34 7.99 -9.66
N LEU A 109 -3.28 8.12 -10.45
CA LEU A 109 -2.28 9.18 -10.27
C LEU A 109 -2.96 10.53 -10.37
N GLU A 110 -3.79 10.76 -11.39
CA GLU A 110 -4.61 11.96 -11.53
C GLU A 110 -5.48 12.16 -10.28
N LEU A 111 -6.33 11.19 -9.90
CA LEU A 111 -7.25 11.25 -8.76
C LEU A 111 -6.57 11.67 -7.45
N ALA A 112 -5.38 11.11 -7.17
CA ALA A 112 -4.60 11.42 -5.99
C ALA A 112 -3.75 12.71 -6.13
N ARG A 113 -3.40 13.09 -7.36
CA ARG A 113 -2.62 14.31 -7.67
C ARG A 113 -3.43 15.56 -7.56
N GLU A 114 -4.70 15.51 -7.98
CA GLU A 114 -5.35 16.62 -8.67
C GLU A 114 -4.91 18.00 -8.19
N ALA A 115 -4.05 18.60 -9.01
CA ALA A 115 -3.59 19.97 -8.92
C ALA A 115 -3.02 20.33 -10.29
N ILE A 116 -3.66 21.28 -10.97
CA ILE A 116 -3.07 22.33 -11.83
C ILE A 116 -4.22 23.02 -12.58
N PHE A 117 -4.39 24.30 -12.28
CA PHE A 117 -5.49 25.20 -12.69
C PHE A 117 -6.89 24.86 -12.16
N THR A 118 -7.64 25.92 -11.85
CA THR A 118 -9.08 25.94 -11.51
C THR A 118 -9.60 25.07 -10.35
N ALA A 119 -8.92 25.14 -9.21
CA ALA A 119 -9.51 25.13 -7.85
C ALA A 119 -10.44 23.97 -7.42
N TRP A 120 -9.95 23.18 -6.45
CA TRP A 120 -10.63 22.11 -5.68
C TRP A 120 -10.60 20.71 -6.35
N GLN A 121 -10.14 19.72 -5.57
CA GLN A 121 -9.00 18.86 -5.99
C GLN A 121 -8.75 17.80 -4.87
N ILE A 122 -9.01 16.48 -4.98
CA ILE A 122 -9.13 15.57 -3.77
C ILE A 122 -8.12 15.84 -2.64
N ALA A 123 -6.81 15.73 -2.93
CA ALA A 123 -5.76 15.90 -1.94
C ALA A 123 -5.77 17.28 -1.25
N ASN A 124 -6.19 18.33 -1.96
CA ASN A 124 -6.31 19.72 -1.48
C ASN A 124 -7.76 20.12 -1.07
N LEU A 125 -8.77 19.33 -1.44
CA LEU A 125 -10.19 19.45 -1.09
C LEU A 125 -10.39 18.98 0.35
N LEU A 126 -9.81 17.82 0.64
CA LEU A 126 -9.78 17.24 1.98
C LEU A 126 -8.63 17.78 2.83
N ASP A 127 -7.58 18.33 2.21
CA ASP A 127 -6.39 18.89 2.89
C ASP A 127 -5.81 17.96 3.97
N CYS A 128 -5.65 16.69 3.60
CA CYS A 128 -5.31 15.61 4.51
C CYS A 128 -4.25 14.68 3.90
N SER A 129 -3.78 13.73 4.71
CA SER A 129 -2.72 12.80 4.31
C SER A 129 -3.23 11.67 3.43
N THR A 130 -2.41 11.24 2.47
CA THR A 130 -2.71 10.09 1.62
C THR A 130 -2.09 8.82 2.19
N TRP A 131 -2.86 7.75 2.29
CA TRP A 131 -2.48 6.48 2.89
C TRP A 131 -2.69 5.34 1.90
N THR A 132 -1.75 4.39 1.87
CA THR A 132 -1.81 3.21 1.00
C THR A 132 -1.19 1.99 1.69
N GLY A 133 -1.29 0.81 1.06
CA GLY A 133 -0.48 -0.36 1.43
C GLY A 133 1.02 -0.24 1.09
N ALA A 134 1.50 0.92 0.62
CA ALA A 134 2.91 1.18 0.25
C ALA A 134 3.52 0.11 -0.68
N GLY A 135 2.70 -0.36 -1.62
CA GLY A 135 3.05 -1.35 -2.62
C GLY A 135 3.13 -0.77 -4.05
N PRO A 136 3.49 -1.61 -5.04
CA PRO A 136 3.49 -1.21 -6.45
C PRO A 136 2.06 -1.03 -7.01
N GLY A 137 1.95 -0.71 -8.30
CA GLY A 137 0.67 -0.60 -9.00
C GLY A 137 -0.11 0.66 -8.62
N LEU A 138 -1.41 0.53 -8.35
CA LEU A 138 -2.26 1.69 -8.07
C LEU A 138 -1.93 2.38 -6.73
N MET A 139 -1.34 1.67 -5.77
CA MET A 139 -0.83 2.29 -4.53
C MET A 139 0.34 3.24 -4.84
N ASP A 140 1.27 2.82 -5.70
CA ASP A 140 2.38 3.65 -6.19
C ASP A 140 1.89 4.85 -7.03
N ALA A 141 0.80 4.69 -7.80
CA ALA A 141 0.14 5.81 -8.48
C ALA A 141 -0.42 6.84 -7.49
N ALA A 142 -1.15 6.38 -6.47
CA ALA A 142 -1.75 7.25 -5.46
C ALA A 142 -0.70 7.99 -4.63
N ILE A 143 0.39 7.30 -4.25
CA ILE A 143 1.56 7.90 -3.59
C ILE A 143 2.13 9.04 -4.44
N LYS A 144 2.42 8.79 -5.73
CA LYS A 144 3.03 9.79 -6.62
C LYS A 144 2.14 10.99 -6.82
N GLY A 145 0.84 10.78 -7.04
CA GLY A 145 -0.11 11.88 -7.15
C GLY A 145 -0.09 12.76 -5.91
N ALA A 146 -0.24 12.19 -4.72
CA ALA A 146 -0.22 12.95 -3.48
C ALA A 146 1.11 13.67 -3.21
N GLN A 147 2.25 13.10 -3.63
CA GLN A 147 3.55 13.78 -3.58
C GLN A 147 3.64 14.97 -4.56
N GLU A 148 3.13 14.83 -5.79
CA GLU A 148 3.03 15.92 -6.76
C GLU A 148 2.07 17.03 -6.28
N ALA A 149 1.06 16.69 -5.48
CA ALA A 149 0.17 17.62 -4.78
C ALA A 149 0.80 18.31 -3.56
N GLY A 150 2.01 17.92 -3.16
CA GLY A 150 2.71 18.43 -1.98
C GLY A 150 2.11 17.99 -0.63
N LYS A 151 1.35 16.88 -0.60
CA LYS A 151 0.74 16.35 0.64
C LYS A 151 1.62 15.31 1.33
N ALA A 152 1.36 15.12 2.62
CA ALA A 152 1.98 14.04 3.38
C ALA A 152 1.44 12.68 2.91
N VAL A 153 2.33 11.70 2.79
CA VAL A 153 2.02 10.36 2.29
C VAL A 153 2.47 9.31 3.27
N GLY A 154 1.50 8.62 3.87
CA GLY A 154 1.65 7.50 4.77
C GLY A 154 1.53 6.13 4.08
N GLY A 155 2.00 5.07 4.71
CA GLY A 155 1.64 3.72 4.25
C GLY A 155 2.07 2.55 5.12
N PHE A 156 1.40 1.41 4.89
CA PHE A 156 1.58 0.16 5.64
C PHE A 156 2.01 -0.97 4.71
N LYS A 157 3.31 -1.01 4.44
CA LYS A 157 3.94 -1.99 3.56
C LYS A 157 3.90 -3.38 4.19
N ILE A 158 3.82 -4.44 3.38
CA ILE A 158 4.04 -5.82 3.81
C ILE A 158 5.25 -6.45 3.10
N GLY A 159 5.78 -7.55 3.64
CA GLY A 159 6.98 -8.21 3.11
C GLY A 159 6.78 -8.97 1.79
N LYS A 160 5.57 -9.47 1.53
CA LYS A 160 5.23 -10.23 0.32
C LYS A 160 3.99 -9.62 -0.34
N GLU A 161 4.12 -9.18 -1.59
CA GLU A 161 3.09 -8.44 -2.30
C GLU A 161 3.06 -8.81 -3.79
N ALA A 162 1.89 -8.72 -4.44
CA ALA A 162 1.61 -9.25 -5.78
C ALA A 162 1.91 -10.75 -6.02
N GLY A 163 2.50 -11.46 -5.04
CA GLY A 163 3.02 -12.83 -5.14
C GLY A 163 4.54 -12.91 -4.91
N GLU A 164 5.23 -11.78 -5.01
CA GLU A 164 6.67 -11.63 -4.94
C GLU A 164 7.14 -11.20 -3.55
N TRP A 165 8.36 -11.58 -3.19
CA TRP A 165 9.03 -11.08 -2.00
C TRP A 165 9.64 -9.72 -2.28
N THR A 166 9.34 -8.73 -1.46
CA THR A 166 10.02 -7.43 -1.56
C THR A 166 11.48 -7.62 -1.15
N THR A 167 12.40 -7.34 -2.07
CA THR A 167 13.85 -7.51 -1.89
C THR A 167 14.46 -6.59 -0.82
N SER A 168 13.67 -5.61 -0.37
CA SER A 168 14.03 -4.62 0.64
C SER A 168 12.88 -4.44 1.64
N LYS A 169 13.22 -4.24 2.91
CA LYS A 169 12.29 -3.73 3.93
C LYS A 169 11.93 -2.26 3.70
N PHE A 170 12.67 -1.55 2.85
CA PHE A 170 12.46 -0.14 2.53
C PHE A 170 11.65 0.02 1.24
N HIS A 171 10.79 1.04 1.21
CA HIS A 171 10.13 1.52 0.00
C HIS A 171 11.17 2.14 -0.96
N PRO A 172 11.04 2.03 -2.29
CA PRO A 172 12.05 2.49 -3.24
C PRO A 172 12.32 4.01 -3.21
N TYR A 173 11.35 4.83 -2.81
CA TYR A 173 11.47 6.30 -2.83
C TYR A 173 10.68 7.04 -1.73
N LEU A 174 9.93 6.35 -0.87
CA LEU A 174 9.31 7.04 0.29
C LEU A 174 10.35 7.17 1.40
N PRO A 175 10.38 8.29 2.14
CA PRO A 175 11.24 8.43 3.31
C PRO A 175 10.85 7.42 4.40
N SER A 176 11.84 6.88 5.11
CA SER A 176 11.66 5.80 6.11
C SER A 176 10.73 6.15 7.27
N GLU A 177 10.52 7.44 7.52
CA GLU A 177 9.67 8.00 8.56
C GLU A 177 8.20 8.14 8.14
N THR A 178 7.85 7.84 6.88
CA THR A 178 6.46 7.96 6.38
C THR A 178 5.75 6.64 6.15
N TYR A 179 6.41 5.49 6.29
CA TYR A 179 5.74 4.18 6.20
C TYR A 179 6.24 3.21 7.26
N LEU A 180 5.43 2.21 7.56
CA LEU A 180 5.82 1.05 8.37
C LEU A 180 5.80 -0.20 7.49
N THR A 181 6.85 -1.02 7.56
CA THR A 181 6.86 -2.35 6.94
C THR A 181 6.37 -3.37 7.97
N CYS A 182 5.05 -3.57 7.99
CA CYS A 182 4.37 -4.49 8.90
C CYS A 182 4.76 -5.94 8.61
N ARG A 183 5.11 -6.66 9.68
CA ARG A 183 5.34 -8.11 9.67
C ARG A 183 4.03 -8.88 9.82
N PHE A 184 3.06 -8.33 10.55
CA PHE A 184 1.75 -8.94 10.76
C PHE A 184 0.68 -8.24 9.93
N PHE A 185 -0.01 -9.02 9.09
CA PHE A 185 -1.10 -8.50 8.26
C PHE A 185 -2.23 -7.84 9.06
N SER A 186 -2.50 -8.32 10.29
CA SER A 186 -3.45 -7.69 11.22
C SER A 186 -3.05 -6.29 11.66
N ALA A 187 -1.75 -6.00 11.80
CA ALA A 187 -1.29 -4.65 12.15
C ALA A 187 -1.35 -3.70 10.94
N ARG A 188 -1.05 -4.19 9.72
CA ARG A 188 -1.29 -3.45 8.47
C ARG A 188 -2.76 -3.06 8.33
N LYS A 189 -3.68 -4.04 8.49
CA LYS A 189 -5.13 -3.81 8.41
C LYS A 189 -5.60 -2.80 9.43
N HIS A 190 -5.21 -2.96 10.70
CA HIS A 190 -5.49 -1.98 11.76
C HIS A 190 -5.00 -0.57 11.41
N GLY A 191 -3.78 -0.45 10.86
CA GLY A 191 -3.23 0.83 10.43
C GLY A 191 -4.03 1.49 9.31
N LEU A 192 -4.43 0.72 8.29
CA LEU A 192 -5.28 1.23 7.19
C LEU A 192 -6.67 1.66 7.67
N VAL A 193 -7.27 0.91 8.60
CA VAL A 193 -8.54 1.29 9.24
C VAL A 193 -8.38 2.59 10.03
N ASP A 194 -7.43 2.66 10.96
CA ASP A 194 -7.29 3.85 11.81
C ASP A 194 -6.88 5.11 11.02
N ALA A 195 -6.16 4.95 9.89
CA ALA A 195 -5.78 6.07 9.03
C ALA A 195 -6.97 6.81 8.39
N VAL A 196 -8.17 6.21 8.33
CA VAL A 196 -9.39 6.81 7.75
C VAL A 196 -10.46 7.18 8.79
N VAL A 197 -10.30 6.77 10.05
CA VAL A 197 -11.28 7.06 11.13
C VAL A 197 -11.42 8.56 11.36
N ARG A 198 -12.67 9.06 11.40
CA ARG A 198 -12.95 10.43 11.84
C ARG A 198 -13.15 10.45 13.36
N SER A 199 -12.41 11.32 14.05
CA SER A 199 -12.56 11.58 15.49
C SER A 199 -13.02 13.01 15.79
N SER A 200 -13.00 13.90 14.79
CA SER A 200 -13.57 15.24 14.83
C SER A 200 -14.41 15.50 13.57
N SER A 201 -15.42 16.38 13.67
CA SER A 201 -16.16 16.86 12.50
C SER A 201 -15.27 17.60 11.49
N SER A 202 -14.16 18.19 11.95
CA SER A 202 -13.11 18.79 11.11
C SER A 202 -12.32 17.78 10.29
N ASP A 203 -12.34 16.49 10.66
CA ASP A 203 -11.57 15.47 9.97
C ASP A 203 -12.21 15.18 8.62
N LYS A 204 -11.42 15.39 7.56
CA LYS A 204 -11.76 15.04 6.19
C LYS A 204 -10.95 13.81 5.80
N THR A 205 -11.62 12.67 5.71
CA THR A 205 -11.03 11.36 5.39
C THR A 205 -11.87 10.70 4.29
N ALA A 206 -11.34 9.72 3.59
CA ALA A 206 -12.12 8.95 2.61
C ALA A 206 -11.49 7.59 2.36
N VAL A 207 -12.30 6.61 2.00
CA VAL A 207 -11.81 5.35 1.44
C VAL A 207 -12.02 5.41 -0.07
N VAL A 208 -10.98 5.10 -0.83
CA VAL A 208 -11.04 5.00 -2.30
C VAL A 208 -10.61 3.58 -2.69
N ALA A 209 -11.61 2.73 -2.95
CA ALA A 209 -11.42 1.39 -3.49
C ALA A 209 -11.30 1.46 -5.02
N LEU A 210 -10.05 1.42 -5.49
CA LEU A 210 -9.65 1.38 -6.89
C LEU A 210 -9.71 -0.07 -7.42
N PRO A 211 -9.81 -0.29 -8.75
CA PRO A 211 -9.75 -1.61 -9.36
C PRO A 211 -8.63 -2.50 -8.79
N GLY A 212 -9.03 -3.70 -8.36
CA GLY A 212 -8.27 -4.45 -7.38
C GLY A 212 -8.50 -5.96 -7.44
N GLY A 213 -7.63 -6.69 -6.73
CA GLY A 213 -7.74 -8.15 -6.56
C GLY A 213 -8.16 -8.53 -5.15
N VAL A 214 -7.95 -9.80 -4.77
CA VAL A 214 -8.30 -10.34 -3.45
C VAL A 214 -7.86 -9.46 -2.28
N GLY A 215 -6.63 -8.93 -2.29
CA GLY A 215 -6.16 -8.05 -1.20
C GLY A 215 -6.92 -6.73 -1.11
N THR A 216 -7.29 -6.14 -2.26
CA THR A 216 -8.12 -4.94 -2.30
C THR A 216 -9.53 -5.23 -1.80
N LEU A 217 -10.13 -6.35 -2.21
CA LEU A 217 -11.45 -6.78 -1.75
C LEU A 217 -11.48 -7.07 -0.25
N ASP A 218 -10.42 -7.70 0.28
CA ASP A 218 -10.25 -8.00 1.70
C ASP A 218 -10.16 -6.72 2.56
N GLU A 219 -9.38 -5.72 2.14
CA GLU A 219 -9.32 -4.41 2.81
C GLU A 219 -10.63 -3.61 2.63
N MET A 220 -11.27 -3.70 1.46
CA MET A 220 -12.54 -3.03 1.14
C MET A 220 -13.69 -3.56 2.00
N PHE A 221 -13.90 -4.87 2.03
CA PHE A 221 -14.99 -5.50 2.80
C PHE A 221 -14.75 -5.48 4.31
N GLU A 222 -13.50 -5.48 4.79
CA GLU A 222 -13.23 -5.26 6.21
C GLU A 222 -13.72 -3.88 6.68
N ILE A 223 -13.37 -2.82 5.94
CA ILE A 223 -13.79 -1.47 6.29
C ILE A 223 -15.32 -1.31 6.18
N LEU A 224 -15.95 -1.87 5.14
CA LEU A 224 -17.40 -1.85 5.00
C LEU A 224 -18.11 -2.57 6.15
N ALA A 225 -17.62 -3.74 6.57
CA ALA A 225 -18.15 -4.45 7.73
C ALA A 225 -17.99 -3.62 9.02
N LEU A 226 -16.90 -2.86 9.18
CA LEU A 226 -16.73 -1.96 10.32
C LEU A 226 -17.70 -0.76 10.30
N ILE A 227 -18.06 -0.24 9.12
CA ILE A 227 -19.10 0.79 8.97
C ILE A 227 -20.48 0.19 9.28
N GLN A 228 -20.81 -0.95 8.68
CA GLN A 228 -22.08 -1.68 8.89
C GLN A 228 -22.31 -2.01 10.38
N LEU A 229 -21.26 -2.42 11.09
CA LEU A 229 -21.30 -2.74 12.51
C LEU A 229 -21.21 -1.50 13.43
N GLU A 230 -21.26 -0.29 12.88
CA GLU A 230 -21.14 0.98 13.62
C GLU A 230 -19.84 1.09 14.45
N ARG A 231 -18.78 0.36 14.08
CA ARG A 231 -17.47 0.40 14.75
C ARG A 231 -16.64 1.58 14.31
N ILE A 232 -16.83 2.04 13.08
CA ILE A 232 -16.34 3.31 12.54
C ILE A 232 -17.50 4.02 11.85
N GLY A 233 -17.47 5.34 11.77
CA GLY A 233 -18.46 6.10 10.99
C GLY A 233 -19.83 6.34 11.65
N SER A 234 -20.09 5.80 12.83
CA SER A 234 -21.41 5.86 13.50
C SER A 234 -21.82 7.27 13.93
N GLU A 235 -20.94 8.01 14.60
CA GLU A 235 -21.17 9.44 14.93
C GLU A 235 -20.67 10.38 13.81
N LEU A 236 -19.61 9.99 13.11
CA LEU A 236 -18.92 10.80 12.10
C LEU A 236 -18.70 9.96 10.83
N PRO A 237 -19.68 9.91 9.90
CA PRO A 237 -19.62 9.05 8.72
C PRO A 237 -18.34 9.18 7.92
N VAL A 238 -17.79 8.05 7.45
CA VAL A 238 -16.60 7.99 6.60
C VAL A 238 -17.06 7.76 5.15
N PRO A 239 -16.78 8.67 4.20
CA PRO A 239 -17.20 8.48 2.82
C PRO A 239 -16.39 7.34 2.18
N PHE A 240 -17.11 6.34 1.67
CA PHE A 240 -16.53 5.18 1.02
C PHE A 240 -16.81 5.24 -0.48
N ILE A 241 -15.76 5.20 -1.31
CA ILE A 241 -15.86 5.34 -2.76
C ILE A 241 -15.36 4.07 -3.44
N VAL A 242 -16.17 3.52 -4.34
CA VAL A 242 -15.79 2.42 -5.23
C VAL A 242 -15.59 2.97 -6.63
N MET A 243 -14.34 2.99 -7.11
CA MET A 243 -14.00 3.46 -8.45
C MET A 243 -14.24 2.33 -9.46
N ASN A 244 -15.39 2.39 -10.11
CA ASN A 244 -15.86 1.43 -11.10
C ASN A 244 -15.38 1.80 -12.52
N TYR A 245 -14.09 2.10 -12.67
CA TYR A 245 -13.48 2.39 -13.97
C TYR A 245 -13.76 1.24 -14.95
N ASP A 246 -14.20 1.56 -16.17
CA ASP A 246 -14.55 0.60 -17.23
C ASP A 246 -15.49 -0.54 -16.78
N SER A 247 -16.39 -0.25 -15.82
CA SER A 247 -17.29 -1.23 -15.21
C SER A 247 -16.58 -2.41 -14.51
N PHE A 248 -15.34 -2.21 -14.02
CA PHE A 248 -14.52 -3.24 -13.38
C PHE A 248 -15.24 -4.01 -12.26
N TYR A 249 -16.06 -3.32 -11.46
CA TYR A 249 -16.79 -3.90 -10.32
C TYR A 249 -18.21 -4.36 -10.65
N ALA A 250 -18.71 -4.21 -11.89
CA ALA A 250 -20.09 -4.54 -12.25
C ALA A 250 -20.50 -5.95 -11.80
N LYS A 251 -19.69 -6.97 -12.10
CA LYS A 251 -19.97 -8.37 -11.68
C LYS A 251 -19.93 -8.61 -10.17
N LEU A 252 -19.23 -7.76 -9.42
CA LEU A 252 -19.24 -7.83 -7.96
C LEU A 252 -20.51 -7.19 -7.40
N LEU A 253 -20.98 -6.10 -8.04
CA LEU A 253 -22.25 -5.45 -7.70
C LEU A 253 -23.42 -6.38 -8.02
N ASP A 254 -23.46 -6.99 -9.21
CA ASP A 254 -24.45 -8.01 -9.60
C ASP A 254 -24.51 -9.16 -8.55
N PHE A 255 -23.35 -9.63 -8.07
CA PHE A 255 -23.27 -10.67 -7.03
C PHE A 255 -23.77 -10.21 -5.65
N LEU A 256 -23.67 -8.92 -5.34
CA LEU A 256 -24.19 -8.37 -4.10
C LEU A 256 -25.70 -8.14 -4.15
N ASP A 257 -26.24 -7.84 -5.33
CA ASP A 257 -27.68 -7.85 -5.59
C ASP A 257 -28.24 -9.28 -5.44
N ASP A 258 -27.55 -10.32 -5.98
CA ASP A 258 -27.87 -11.73 -5.71
C ASP A 258 -27.84 -12.05 -4.20
N CYS A 259 -26.91 -11.46 -3.44
CA CYS A 259 -26.84 -11.61 -1.98
C CYS A 259 -28.02 -10.97 -1.22
N GLU A 260 -28.62 -9.89 -1.74
CA GLU A 260 -29.89 -9.34 -1.23
C GLU A 260 -31.05 -10.31 -1.51
N ASP A 261 -31.14 -10.84 -2.73
CA ASP A 261 -32.19 -11.78 -3.13
C ASP A 261 -32.13 -13.12 -2.37
N TRP A 262 -30.93 -13.55 -1.96
CA TRP A 262 -30.74 -14.71 -1.07
C TRP A 262 -30.95 -14.40 0.42
N GLY A 263 -31.19 -13.13 0.79
CA GLY A 263 -31.37 -12.70 2.18
C GLY A 263 -30.10 -12.79 3.03
N THR A 264 -28.93 -12.74 2.42
CA THR A 264 -27.63 -12.74 3.13
C THR A 264 -27.18 -11.33 3.56
N VAL A 265 -27.73 -10.30 2.92
CA VAL A 265 -27.67 -8.89 3.33
C VAL A 265 -29.07 -8.29 3.15
N SER A 266 -29.40 -7.23 3.89
CA SER A 266 -30.71 -6.58 3.80
C SER A 266 -30.81 -5.69 2.57
N LYS A 267 -32.00 -5.56 1.99
CA LYS A 267 -32.21 -4.78 0.77
C LYS A 267 -31.74 -3.32 0.90
N GLY A 268 -30.81 -2.92 0.04
CA GLY A 268 -30.19 -1.60 0.02
C GLY A 268 -29.12 -1.37 1.09
N GLU A 269 -28.89 -2.31 2.00
CA GLU A 269 -27.96 -2.17 3.14
C GLU A 269 -26.54 -1.86 2.66
N VAL A 270 -25.96 -2.76 1.87
CA VAL A 270 -24.59 -2.59 1.33
C VAL A 270 -24.52 -1.36 0.43
N SER A 271 -25.54 -1.13 -0.40
CA SER A 271 -25.61 0.03 -1.32
C SER A 271 -25.57 1.38 -0.60
N SER A 272 -26.04 1.44 0.66
CA SER A 272 -26.05 2.66 1.47
C SER A 272 -24.69 3.01 2.09
N LEU A 273 -23.76 2.05 2.14
CA LEU A 273 -22.46 2.21 2.78
C LEU A 273 -21.42 2.86 1.86
N TRP A 274 -21.69 2.99 0.55
CA TRP A 274 -20.71 3.47 -0.42
C TRP A 274 -21.29 4.37 -1.52
N LYS A 275 -20.38 5.03 -2.24
CA LYS A 275 -20.64 5.68 -3.52
C LYS A 275 -19.89 4.96 -4.62
N ILE A 276 -20.61 4.49 -5.63
CA ILE A 276 -20.03 4.00 -6.88
C ILE A 276 -19.76 5.20 -7.80
N CYS A 277 -18.52 5.31 -8.27
CA CYS A 277 -18.03 6.40 -9.14
C CYS A 277 -17.39 5.80 -10.39
N ASN A 278 -17.79 6.25 -11.59
CA ASN A 278 -17.24 5.73 -12.85
C ASN A 278 -16.06 6.58 -13.36
N THR A 279 -15.94 7.81 -12.87
CA THR A 279 -14.90 8.79 -13.22
C THR A 279 -14.34 9.49 -11.98
N ASN A 280 -13.15 10.08 -12.08
CA ASN A 280 -12.58 10.92 -11.02
C ASN A 280 -13.55 12.07 -10.65
N SER A 281 -14.19 12.69 -11.65
CA SER A 281 -15.18 13.76 -11.47
C SER A 281 -16.34 13.34 -10.58
N ASP A 282 -16.83 12.09 -10.68
CA ASP A 282 -17.90 11.59 -9.83
C ASP A 282 -17.46 11.51 -8.36
N ALA A 283 -16.21 11.06 -8.13
CA ALA A 283 -15.63 10.92 -6.80
C ALA A 283 -15.36 12.27 -6.13
N LEU A 284 -14.82 13.23 -6.89
CA LEU A 284 -14.61 14.61 -6.45
C LEU A 284 -15.92 15.31 -6.10
N ALA A 285 -16.92 15.22 -6.98
CA ALA A 285 -18.22 15.83 -6.78
C ALA A 285 -18.90 15.28 -5.53
N TYR A 286 -18.85 13.95 -5.33
CA TYR A 286 -19.36 13.32 -4.12
C TYR A 286 -18.63 13.75 -2.85
N LEU A 287 -17.28 13.81 -2.86
CA LEU A 287 -16.52 14.27 -1.70
C LEU A 287 -16.77 15.74 -1.37
N ALA A 288 -16.96 16.57 -2.39
CA ALA A 288 -17.26 17.98 -2.21
C ALA A 288 -18.67 18.17 -1.63
N GLU A 289 -19.68 17.45 -2.15
CA GLU A 289 -21.03 17.43 -1.59
C GLU A 289 -21.04 16.91 -0.14
N PHE A 290 -20.34 15.81 0.14
CA PHE A 290 -20.25 15.19 1.47
C PHE A 290 -19.64 16.11 2.54
N TYR A 291 -18.69 16.96 2.15
CA TYR A 291 -17.96 17.86 3.06
C TYR A 291 -18.39 19.33 2.98
N ASP A 292 -19.47 19.65 2.24
CA ASP A 292 -19.93 21.02 1.97
C ASP A 292 -18.82 21.95 1.43
N LEU A 293 -18.14 21.48 0.38
CA LEU A 293 -17.01 22.15 -0.24
C LEU A 293 -17.37 22.64 -1.66
N PRO A 294 -16.83 23.78 -2.11
CA PRO A 294 -17.09 24.27 -3.46
C PRO A 294 -16.43 23.35 -4.50
N PHE A 295 -17.19 22.98 -5.54
CA PHE A 295 -16.72 22.18 -6.67
C PHE A 295 -17.19 22.78 -7.99
N LEU A 296 -16.26 22.97 -8.93
CA LEU A 296 -16.53 23.49 -10.27
C LEU A 296 -16.45 22.34 -11.29
N ASP A 297 -17.61 21.85 -11.71
CA ASP A 297 -17.74 20.86 -12.78
C ASP A 297 -17.47 21.52 -14.15
N GLU A 298 -16.23 21.45 -14.62
CA GLU A 298 -15.83 21.99 -15.93
C GLU A 298 -16.56 21.32 -17.11
N GLN A 299 -17.07 20.08 -16.96
CA GLN A 299 -17.78 19.40 -18.04
C GLN A 299 -19.16 19.99 -18.32
N LYS A 300 -19.83 20.58 -17.31
CA LYS A 300 -21.13 21.25 -17.52
C LYS A 300 -21.05 22.58 -18.29
N HIS A 301 -19.88 23.24 -18.31
CA HIS A 301 -19.73 24.54 -18.99
C HIS A 301 -19.48 24.46 -20.50
N GLY A 302 -19.06 23.30 -21.04
CA GLY A 302 -18.78 23.12 -22.46
C GLY A 302 -20.01 23.26 -23.39
N THR A 303 -21.22 23.01 -22.88
CA THR A 303 -22.43 22.89 -23.72
C THR A 303 -23.12 24.24 -24.02
N LYS A 304 -23.04 25.23 -23.11
CA LYS A 304 -23.69 26.55 -23.31
C LYS A 304 -22.93 27.47 -24.26
N ALA A 305 -21.60 27.37 -24.35
CA ALA A 305 -20.79 28.31 -25.15
C ALA A 305 -20.89 28.12 -26.68
N ARG A 306 -21.59 27.07 -27.17
CA ARG A 306 -21.70 26.75 -28.61
C ARG A 306 -23.02 27.21 -29.26
N SER A 307 -24.04 27.61 -28.51
CA SER A 307 -25.33 28.08 -29.06
C SER A 307 -25.37 29.58 -29.39
N GLU A 308 -24.50 30.40 -28.78
CA GLU A 308 -24.59 31.88 -28.87
C GLU A 308 -23.65 32.50 -29.94
N LYS A 309 -23.08 31.70 -30.84
CA LYS A 309 -22.26 32.17 -31.98
C LYS A 309 -22.85 31.85 -33.36
N ARG A 310 -24.17 31.66 -33.45
CA ARG A 310 -24.92 31.50 -34.71
C ARG A 310 -26.30 32.16 -34.68
N THR A 311 -26.30 33.48 -34.58
CA THR A 311 -27.37 34.40 -35.02
C THR A 311 -26.74 35.74 -35.36
#